data_AF-A0A3P6RHK7-F1
#
_entry.id   AF-A0A3P6RHK7-F1
#
_cell.length_a   1.000
_cell.length_b   1.000
_cell.length_c   1.000
_cell.angle_alpha   90.00
_cell.angle_beta   90.00
_cell.angle_gamma   90.00
#
_symmetry.space_group_name_H-M   'P 1'
#
loop_
_entity.id
_entity.type
_entity.pdbx_description
1 polymer ?
#
loop_
_entity_poly.entity_id
_entity_poly.type
_entity_poly.pdbx_seq_one_letter_code
_entity_poly.pdbx_strand_id
1 'polypeptide(L)'
;MQEQTIRQTDLNRLCLLLRIQIKECYQNARKRAPEIRIRHNKVEISGVGTYDPVVLCRRLKWNLPEWHGTPMEELMDLRLKKEQEAGSLVLGELALPGLTAEEQSEGRMLQANKENWTEVVKKKKRPSQDSRDDNGATKKYKKADMASTSRA
;
A
#
# COMPACT_ATOMS: atom_id res chain seq x y z
N MET A 1 -19.65 25.42 15.86
CA MET A 1 -18.86 24.16 15.84
C MET A 1 -19.52 23.01 15.07
N GLN A 2 -20.84 23.02 14.81
CA GLN A 2 -21.53 21.91 14.14
C GLN A 2 -21.23 21.80 12.63
N GLU A 3 -20.97 22.91 11.93
CA GLU A 3 -20.75 22.90 10.48
C GLU A 3 -19.48 22.15 10.05
N GLN A 4 -18.39 22.25 10.82
CA GLN A 4 -17.15 21.53 10.52
C GLN A 4 -17.32 20.01 10.63
N THR A 5 -18.09 19.54 11.62
CA THR A 5 -18.38 18.12 11.78
C THR A 5 -19.30 17.57 10.68
N ILE A 6 -20.26 18.38 10.20
CA ILE A 6 -21.15 17.99 9.10
C ILE A 6 -20.34 17.84 7.81
N ARG A 7 -19.52 18.84 7.46
CA ARG A 7 -18.65 18.81 6.28
C ARG A 7 -17.70 17.61 6.29
N GLN A 8 -17.10 17.33 7.43
CA GLN A 8 -16.20 16.18 7.60
C GLN A 8 -16.94 14.85 7.37
N THR A 9 -18.16 14.73 7.89
CA THR A 9 -18.97 13.52 7.75
C THR A 9 -19.38 13.30 6.29
N ASP A 10 -19.78 14.35 5.60
CA ASP A 10 -20.19 14.28 4.20
C ASP A 10 -19.03 13.95 3.27
N LEU A 11 -17.84 14.52 3.49
CA LEU A 11 -16.63 14.12 2.74
C LEU A 11 -16.32 12.63 2.90
N ASN A 12 -16.47 12.08 4.11
CA ASN A 12 -16.26 10.66 4.35
C ASN A 12 -17.32 9.79 3.64
N ARG A 13 -18.59 10.19 3.69
CA ARG A 13 -19.66 9.51 2.94
C ARG A 13 -19.40 9.54 1.44
N LEU A 14 -18.96 10.68 0.91
CA LEU A 14 -18.61 10.81 -0.49
C LEU A 14 -17.43 9.91 -0.89
N CYS A 15 -16.39 9.82 -0.04
CA CYS A 15 -15.28 8.89 -0.25
C CYS A 15 -15.76 7.42 -0.31
N LEU A 16 -16.71 7.05 0.55
CA LEU A 16 -17.28 5.70 0.58
C LEU A 16 -18.09 5.41 -0.69
N LEU A 17 -18.92 6.36 -1.13
CA LEU A 17 -19.68 6.22 -2.38
C LEU A 17 -18.76 6.05 -3.59
N LEU A 18 -17.75 6.90 -3.72
CA LEU A 18 -16.76 6.78 -4.79
C LEU A 18 -16.07 5.41 -4.78
N ARG A 19 -15.74 4.89 -3.59
CA ARG A 19 -15.15 3.55 -3.46
C ARG A 19 -16.09 2.45 -3.95
N ILE A 20 -17.38 2.54 -3.65
CA ILE A 20 -18.39 1.58 -4.11
C ILE A 20 -18.50 1.65 -5.63
N GLN A 21 -18.68 2.85 -6.17
CA GLN A 21 -18.86 3.06 -7.61
C GLN A 21 -17.63 2.62 -8.41
N ILE A 22 -16.40 2.89 -7.93
CA ILE A 22 -15.19 2.35 -8.55
C ILE A 22 -15.24 0.82 -8.59
N LYS A 23 -15.54 0.16 -7.46
CA LYS A 23 -15.62 -1.31 -7.43
C LYS A 23 -16.66 -1.85 -8.40
N GLU A 24 -17.82 -1.22 -8.49
CA GLU A 24 -18.89 -1.60 -9.42
C GLU A 24 -18.44 -1.45 -10.88
N CYS A 25 -17.74 -0.37 -11.23
CA CYS A 25 -17.16 -0.22 -12.57
C CYS A 25 -16.21 -1.36 -12.92
N TYR A 26 -15.32 -1.77 -12.01
CA TYR A 26 -14.42 -2.91 -12.24
C TYR A 26 -15.14 -4.25 -12.29
N GLN A 27 -16.17 -4.45 -11.45
CA GLN A 27 -17.00 -5.65 -11.49
C GLN A 27 -17.76 -5.77 -12.81
N ASN A 28 -18.35 -4.68 -13.29
CA ASN A 28 -19.05 -4.62 -14.59
C ASN A 28 -18.09 -4.87 -15.75
N ALA A 29 -16.85 -4.37 -15.66
CA ALA A 29 -15.80 -4.65 -16.64
C ALA A 29 -15.18 -6.05 -16.51
N ARG A 30 -15.57 -6.85 -15.51
CA ARG A 30 -14.98 -8.16 -15.16
C ARG A 30 -13.47 -8.10 -14.93
N LYS A 31 -12.98 -6.99 -14.38
CA LYS A 31 -11.56 -6.76 -14.08
C LYS A 31 -11.33 -6.72 -12.58
N ARG A 32 -10.08 -6.94 -12.17
CA ARG A 32 -9.69 -6.91 -10.75
C ARG A 32 -9.65 -5.45 -10.29
N ALA A 33 -10.51 -5.11 -9.33
CA ALA A 33 -10.52 -3.77 -8.75
C ALA A 33 -9.19 -3.47 -8.03
N PRO A 34 -8.62 -2.26 -8.19
CA PRO A 34 -7.44 -1.83 -7.46
C PRO A 34 -7.76 -1.68 -5.97
N GLU A 35 -6.73 -1.70 -5.14
CA GLU A 35 -6.90 -1.44 -3.71
C GLU A 35 -7.22 0.05 -3.48
N ILE A 36 -8.37 0.32 -2.86
CA ILE A 36 -8.84 1.66 -2.54
C ILE A 36 -8.84 1.84 -1.02
N ARG A 37 -8.12 2.85 -0.55
CA ARG A 37 -8.00 3.25 0.85
C ARG A 37 -8.55 4.66 1.05
N ILE A 38 -9.13 4.92 2.22
CA ILE A 38 -9.60 6.26 2.59
C ILE A 38 -8.72 6.74 3.74
N ARG A 39 -8.07 7.89 3.57
CA ARG A 39 -7.17 8.49 4.57
C ARG A 39 -7.40 9.99 4.64
N HIS A 40 -7.71 10.50 5.83
CA HIS A 40 -7.92 11.94 6.08
C HIS A 40 -8.87 12.60 5.05
N ASN A 41 -10.05 12.00 4.81
CA ASN A 41 -11.03 12.42 3.78
C ASN A 41 -10.55 12.39 2.33
N LYS A 42 -9.45 11.70 2.04
CA LYS A 42 -8.96 11.53 0.68
C LYS A 42 -9.06 10.08 0.26
N VAL A 43 -9.29 9.88 -1.04
CA VAL A 43 -9.35 8.57 -1.67
C VAL A 43 -7.99 8.26 -2.27
N GLU A 44 -7.34 7.23 -1.75
CA GLU A 44 -6.09 6.69 -2.26
C GLU A 44 -6.40 5.44 -3.10
N ILE A 45 -6.05 5.51 -4.38
CA ILE A 45 -6.19 4.39 -5.32
C ILE A 45 -4.78 3.87 -5.62
N SER A 46 -4.54 2.61 -5.30
CA SER A 46 -3.25 1.97 -5.54
C SER A 46 -2.88 2.02 -7.03
N GLY A 47 -1.70 2.57 -7.34
CA GLY A 47 -1.21 2.75 -8.71
C GLY A 47 -1.62 4.06 -9.39
N VAL A 48 -2.51 4.87 -8.80
CA VAL A 48 -2.96 6.16 -9.37
C VAL A 48 -2.56 7.33 -8.47
N GLY A 49 -2.78 7.20 -7.16
CA GLY A 49 -2.44 8.23 -6.18
C GLY A 49 -3.60 8.59 -5.27
N THR A 50 -3.45 9.72 -4.58
CA THR A 50 -4.39 10.20 -3.56
C THR A 50 -5.10 11.45 -4.04
N TYR A 51 -6.43 11.43 -4.02
CA TYR A 51 -7.27 12.50 -4.54
C TYR A 51 -8.28 12.97 -3.51
N ASP A 52 -8.63 14.25 -3.61
CA ASP A 52 -9.83 14.78 -2.99
C ASP A 52 -11.06 14.15 -3.67
N PRO A 53 -12.09 13.74 -2.90
CA PRO A 53 -13.28 13.08 -3.46
C PRO A 53 -14.02 13.95 -4.49
N VAL A 54 -14.12 15.27 -4.28
CA VAL A 54 -14.80 16.18 -5.21
C VAL A 54 -14.00 16.27 -6.52
N VAL A 55 -12.68 16.42 -6.41
CA VAL A 55 -11.78 16.48 -7.58
C VAL A 55 -11.81 15.16 -8.35
N LEU A 56 -11.76 14.03 -7.65
CA LEU A 56 -11.81 12.70 -8.26
C LEU A 56 -13.10 12.51 -9.06
N CYS A 57 -14.25 12.87 -8.48
CA CYS A 57 -15.54 12.75 -9.15
C CYS A 57 -15.61 13.57 -10.45
N ARG A 58 -15.07 14.80 -10.42
CA ARG A 58 -14.98 15.67 -11.60
C ARG A 58 -14.03 15.12 -12.67
N ARG A 59 -12.86 14.60 -12.28
CA ARG A 59 -11.90 14.02 -13.21
C ARG A 59 -12.40 12.74 -13.88
N LEU A 60 -13.22 11.96 -13.17
CA LEU A 60 -13.88 10.77 -13.70
C LEU A 60 -15.15 11.08 -14.52
N LYS A 61 -15.60 12.34 -14.53
CA LYS A 61 -16.86 12.78 -15.15
C LYS A 61 -18.06 11.95 -14.68
N TRP A 62 -18.06 11.54 -13.41
CA TRP A 62 -19.15 10.77 -12.83
C TRP A 62 -20.22 11.66 -12.24
N ASN A 63 -21.46 11.41 -12.64
CA ASN A 63 -22.63 11.93 -11.96
C ASN A 63 -23.00 10.95 -10.84
N LEU A 64 -23.14 11.48 -9.61
CA LEU A 64 -23.54 10.72 -8.42
C LEU A 64 -24.99 11.08 -8.06
N PRO A 65 -26.00 10.52 -8.74
CA PRO A 65 -27.41 10.84 -8.45
C PRO A 65 -27.85 10.37 -7.05
N GLU A 66 -27.17 9.37 -6.49
CA GLU A 66 -27.42 8.85 -5.14
C GLU A 66 -26.84 9.75 -4.04
N TRP A 67 -26.08 10.78 -4.41
CA TRP A 67 -25.55 11.73 -3.45
C TRP A 67 -26.65 12.70 -3.00
N HIS A 68 -27.05 12.60 -1.74
CA HIS A 68 -28.06 13.46 -1.10
C HIS A 68 -27.49 14.31 0.05
N GLY A 69 -26.16 14.45 0.13
CA GLY A 69 -25.49 15.26 1.15
C GLY A 69 -25.23 16.69 0.70
N THR A 70 -24.30 17.37 1.38
CA THR A 70 -23.84 18.71 1.02
C THR A 70 -23.42 18.78 -0.46
N PRO A 71 -23.81 19.82 -1.22
CA PRO A 71 -23.43 19.95 -2.63
C PRO A 71 -21.92 19.86 -2.84
N MET A 72 -21.48 19.20 -3.93
CA MET A 72 -20.06 19.05 -4.26
C MET A 72 -19.30 20.38 -4.25
N GLU A 73 -19.94 21.47 -4.69
CA GLU A 73 -19.32 22.80 -4.75
C GLU A 73 -19.03 23.40 -3.38
N GLU A 74 -19.83 23.05 -2.36
CA GLU A 74 -19.63 23.47 -0.98
C GLU A 74 -18.59 22.61 -0.27
N LEU A 75 -18.49 21.33 -0.65
CA LEU A 75 -17.46 20.41 -0.18
C LEU A 75 -16.08 20.72 -0.77
N MET A 76 -16.03 21.37 -1.93
CA MET A 76 -14.78 21.75 -2.58
C MET A 76 -13.95 22.71 -1.72
N ASP A 77 -12.63 22.53 -1.72
CA ASP A 77 -11.74 23.44 -1.01
C ASP A 77 -11.84 24.87 -1.55
N LEU A 78 -11.80 25.85 -0.65
CA LEU A 78 -11.88 27.28 -0.98
C LEU A 78 -10.81 27.69 -2.01
N ARG A 79 -9.63 27.06 -1.96
CA ARG A 79 -8.53 27.34 -2.88
C ARG A 79 -8.85 26.88 -4.30
N LEU A 80 -9.38 25.66 -4.44
CA LEU A 80 -9.85 25.11 -5.70
C LEU A 80 -11.05 25.89 -6.25
N LYS A 81 -11.94 26.37 -5.36
CA LYS A 81 -13.07 27.23 -5.75
C LYS A 81 -12.61 28.53 -6.40
N LYS A 82 -11.63 29.21 -5.81
CA LYS A 82 -11.03 30.41 -6.40
C LYS A 82 -10.37 30.15 -7.74
N GLU A 83 -9.66 29.02 -7.88
CA GLU A 83 -9.06 28.64 -9.16
C GLU A 83 -10.11 28.33 -10.23
N GLN A 84 -11.25 27.73 -9.83
CA GLN A 84 -12.37 27.48 -10.72
C GLN A 84 -13.03 28.78 -11.18
N GLU A 85 -13.32 29.69 -10.24
CA GLU A 85 -13.90 31.00 -10.54
C GLU A 85 -12.96 31.86 -11.41
N ALA A 86 -11.65 31.72 -11.23
CA ALA A 86 -10.63 32.37 -12.05
C ALA A 86 -10.43 31.71 -13.43
N GLY A 87 -11.12 30.60 -13.73
CA GLY A 87 -10.95 29.85 -14.98
C GLY A 87 -9.58 29.17 -15.14
N SER A 88 -8.76 29.15 -14.08
CA SER A 88 -7.42 28.58 -14.09
C SER A 88 -7.39 27.11 -13.66
N LEU A 89 -8.51 26.59 -13.12
CA LEU A 89 -8.59 25.21 -12.67
C LEU A 89 -8.71 24.25 -13.87
N VAL A 90 -7.57 23.74 -14.34
CA VAL A 90 -7.52 22.69 -15.36
C VAL A 90 -7.48 21.32 -14.69
N LEU A 91 -8.64 20.68 -14.58
CA LEU A 91 -8.73 19.28 -14.16
C LEU A 91 -8.73 18.38 -15.40
N GLY A 92 -7.59 17.75 -15.68
CA GLY A 92 -7.49 16.72 -16.72
C GLY A 92 -8.34 15.50 -16.36
N GLU A 93 -8.82 14.79 -17.39
CA GLU A 93 -9.53 13.53 -17.23
C GLU A 93 -8.63 12.50 -16.55
N LEU A 94 -9.22 11.73 -15.64
CA LEU A 94 -8.52 10.62 -15.00
C LEU A 94 -9.09 9.32 -15.54
N ALA A 95 -8.22 8.49 -16.11
CA ALA A 95 -8.57 7.13 -16.46
C ALA A 95 -8.16 6.18 -15.33
N LEU A 96 -9.07 5.30 -14.93
CA LEU A 96 -8.79 4.29 -13.93
C LEU A 96 -7.98 3.13 -14.55
N PRO A 97 -6.92 2.65 -13.87
CA PRO A 97 -5.98 1.68 -14.42
C PRO A 97 -6.70 0.36 -14.74
N GLY A 98 -6.50 -0.19 -15.93
CA GLY A 98 -7.21 -1.36 -16.39
C GLY A 98 -8.65 -1.10 -16.82
N LEU A 99 -9.23 0.10 -16.69
CA LEU A 99 -10.55 0.40 -17.30
C LEU A 99 -10.44 1.11 -18.66
N THR A 100 -9.23 1.51 -19.06
CA THR A 100 -8.93 1.96 -20.42
C THR A 100 -9.02 0.81 -21.42
N ALA A 101 -9.51 1.12 -22.62
CA ALA A 101 -9.73 0.14 -23.69
C ALA A 101 -8.42 -0.52 -24.21
N GLU A 102 -7.27 0.07 -23.89
CA GLU A 102 -5.95 -0.32 -24.42
C GLU A 102 -5.28 -1.45 -23.63
N GLU A 103 -5.65 -1.68 -22.35
CA GLU A 103 -5.12 -2.77 -21.52
C GLU A 103 -5.90 -4.10 -21.71
N GLN A 104 -6.32 -4.42 -22.94
CA GLN A 104 -6.93 -5.73 -23.24
C GLN A 104 -5.90 -6.80 -23.60
N SER A 105 -4.62 -6.45 -23.83
CA SER A 105 -3.62 -7.40 -24.34
C SER A 105 -2.52 -7.86 -23.37
N GLU A 106 -2.27 -7.20 -22.23
CA GLU A 106 -1.04 -7.46 -21.45
C GLU A 106 -1.26 -7.53 -19.93
N GLY A 107 -2.05 -8.49 -19.45
CA GLY A 107 -2.41 -8.59 -18.03
C GLY A 107 -2.20 -9.97 -17.39
N ARG A 108 -1.25 -10.77 -17.87
CA ARG A 108 -0.92 -12.09 -17.31
C ARG A 108 0.50 -12.18 -16.76
N MET A 109 1.02 -11.15 -16.08
CA MET A 109 2.21 -11.30 -15.25
C MET A 109 2.38 -10.09 -14.35
N LEU A 110 2.27 -10.30 -13.02
CA LEU A 110 3.00 -9.66 -11.91
C LEU A 110 2.25 -9.95 -10.60
N GLN A 111 2.13 -11.25 -10.27
CA GLN A 111 2.17 -11.68 -8.88
C GLN A 111 3.60 -12.11 -8.61
N ALA A 112 4.42 -11.21 -8.08
CA ALA A 112 5.67 -11.58 -7.48
C ALA A 112 6.02 -10.62 -6.35
N ASN A 113 6.05 -11.21 -5.16
CA ASN A 113 6.88 -10.84 -4.03
C ASN A 113 6.47 -9.65 -3.16
N LYS A 114 5.64 -9.95 -2.15
CA LYS A 114 5.68 -9.24 -0.88
C LYS A 114 5.60 -10.21 0.29
N GLU A 115 6.47 -11.20 0.28
CA GLU A 115 6.91 -11.89 1.49
C GLU A 115 8.26 -11.29 1.88
N ASN A 116 8.30 -10.49 2.94
CA ASN A 116 9.47 -10.59 3.81
C ASN A 116 9.10 -10.29 5.25
N TRP A 117 9.51 -11.24 6.09
CA TRP A 117 9.20 -11.41 7.48
C TRP A 117 9.86 -10.33 8.35
N THR A 118 9.19 -9.99 9.45
CA THR A 118 9.75 -9.16 10.51
C THR A 118 10.89 -9.91 11.22
N GLU A 119 12.12 -9.71 10.78
CA GLU A 119 13.31 -9.96 11.60
C GLU A 119 13.53 -8.79 12.56
N VAL A 120 13.31 -9.02 13.86
CA VAL A 120 13.94 -8.24 14.93
C VAL A 120 14.50 -9.21 15.96
N VAL A 121 15.69 -9.74 15.71
CA VAL A 121 16.55 -10.27 16.77
C VAL A 121 17.98 -9.79 16.53
N LYS A 122 18.60 -9.31 17.62
CA LYS A 122 20.02 -8.99 17.84
C LYS A 122 20.55 -7.61 17.39
N LYS A 123 20.54 -6.68 18.35
CA LYS A 123 21.65 -5.76 18.63
C LYS A 123 22.39 -6.31 19.87
N LYS A 124 23.70 -6.17 20.12
CA LYS A 124 24.87 -5.54 19.49
C LYS A 124 26.10 -6.02 20.35
N LYS A 125 27.25 -6.40 19.75
CA LYS A 125 28.50 -5.60 19.59
C LYS A 125 29.54 -5.89 20.71
N ARG A 126 30.58 -6.73 20.47
CA ARG A 126 31.98 -6.45 20.02
C ARG A 126 32.89 -5.90 21.16
N PRO A 127 34.25 -5.89 21.09
CA PRO A 127 35.22 -6.45 20.12
C PRO A 127 36.51 -7.08 20.73
N SER A 128 37.44 -7.50 19.85
CA SER A 128 38.93 -7.46 19.99
C SER A 128 39.58 -8.47 20.95
N GLN A 129 40.84 -8.91 20.82
CA GLN A 129 41.87 -9.00 19.77
C GLN A 129 43.05 -9.68 20.51
N ASP A 130 43.74 -10.61 19.87
CA ASP A 130 45.14 -10.99 20.09
C ASP A 130 45.74 -11.20 21.50
N SER A 131 46.34 -12.39 21.60
CA SER A 131 47.71 -12.63 22.09
C SER A 131 47.91 -13.16 23.53
N ARG A 132 48.80 -14.16 23.53
CA ARG A 132 49.72 -14.61 24.59
C ARG A 132 49.25 -15.58 25.66
N ASP A 133 49.79 -16.78 25.47
CA ASP A 133 50.65 -17.51 26.40
C ASP A 133 50.05 -18.18 27.65
N ASP A 134 50.57 -19.40 27.79
CA ASP A 134 50.91 -20.11 29.03
C ASP A 134 49.94 -21.15 29.61
N ASN A 135 50.38 -22.40 29.40
CA ASN A 135 50.39 -23.54 30.30
C ASN A 135 49.10 -24.05 30.96
N GLY A 136 48.81 -25.30 30.62
CA GLY A 136 48.97 -26.35 31.62
C GLY A 136 47.68 -27.01 32.11
N ALA A 137 47.32 -28.15 31.52
CA ALA A 137 46.94 -29.34 32.29
C ALA A 137 46.83 -30.55 31.36
N THR A 138 47.81 -31.44 31.52
CA THR A 138 47.93 -32.77 30.95
C THR A 138 46.74 -33.68 31.26
N LYS A 139 46.26 -34.47 30.29
CA LYS A 139 45.87 -35.87 30.53
C LYS A 139 46.09 -36.76 29.30
N LYS A 140 47.32 -37.30 29.30
CA LYS A 140 47.81 -38.61 28.84
C LYS A 140 47.01 -39.39 27.77
N TYR A 141 47.70 -39.57 26.66
CA TYR A 141 47.66 -40.70 25.73
C TYR A 141 47.40 -42.08 26.36
N LYS A 142 46.66 -42.93 25.66
CA LYS A 142 47.24 -44.20 25.20
C LYS A 142 46.61 -44.66 23.88
N LYS A 143 47.48 -44.72 22.89
CA LYS A 143 47.29 -45.24 21.55
C LYS A 143 47.72 -46.71 21.56
N ALA A 144 47.11 -47.46 20.65
CA ALA A 144 47.68 -48.58 19.91
C ALA A 144 47.65 -50.00 20.52
N ASP A 145 47.32 -50.91 19.60
CA ASP A 145 47.81 -52.30 19.49
C ASP A 145 47.22 -53.30 20.51
N MET A 146 46.84 -54.53 20.15
CA MET A 146 47.28 -55.36 19.04
C MET A 146 46.37 -56.60 18.90
N ALA A 147 46.38 -57.14 17.67
CA ALA A 147 46.32 -58.56 17.33
C ALA A 147 45.01 -59.36 17.50
N SER A 148 44.43 -59.65 16.32
CA SER A 148 43.78 -60.91 15.97
C SER A 148 44.64 -62.13 16.34
N THR A 149 44.03 -63.25 16.74
CA THR A 149 44.40 -64.67 16.49
C THR A 149 43.31 -65.52 17.19
N SER A 150 42.31 -66.02 16.47
CA SER A 150 42.24 -67.32 15.78
C SER A 150 42.24 -68.55 16.69
N ARG A 151 41.14 -69.33 16.58
CA ARG A 151 40.99 -70.79 16.85
C ARG A 151 41.25 -71.26 18.29
N ALA A 152 40.55 -72.25 18.83
CA ALA A 152 39.76 -73.34 18.25
C ALA A 152 38.51 -73.63 19.11
#